data_AF-B4QRT0-F1
#
_entry.id   AF-B4QRT0-F1
#
_cell.length_a   1.000
_cell.length_b   1.000
_cell.length_c   1.000
_cell.angle_alpha   90.00
_cell.angle_beta   90.00
_cell.angle_gamma   90.00
#
_symmetry.space_group_name_H-M   'P 1'
#
loop_
_entity.id
_entity.type
_entity.pdbx_description
1 polymer ?
#
loop_
_entity_poly.entity_id
_entity_poly.type
_entity_poly.pdbx_seq_one_letter_code
_entity_poly.pdbx_strand_id
1 'polypeptide(L)'
;MNINGFSLEIVPQITQLEKLELNVRLDSRILVELCKLNPNLRKLTLRNSEIFGRLSDIVPHCNQLEYLSFVMKEVDASEYAALANLPQLKALILCGEHLEGSLVKLFSRFQEHQQIQSICIPETYVSNAEAIALASIGSVVSIKCCLRDKSFYSDLPLSGKLTNIYILGHPMQYNPDNPYYNEKEEDFLKVTYRAHRPLAVTRAYYQYWQTKDPKLLQLAFDEDYLHAHRLHCIGWYDANVLPATMQNSSEQFSVSIAGIVLNKKVSISDAELAVLASIPTLTTIRCSFVQIEQIIAVKLQQLDAITDTANRVDKIKTEFCHIRFVHSHESVTLVLEVFVQSMLSYGSILAPLANLRNLKRLEIKGKIMSGSLVELFRALGALEKHTLQELETAFLDPEELEEVLNCYNNEFMELRRQDGSYQSSDESDED
;
A
#
# COMPACT_ATOMS: atom_id res chain seq x y z
N MET A 1 -20.73 6.39 24.38
CA MET A 1 -20.41 7.14 25.62
C MET A 1 -18.91 7.07 25.87
N ASN A 2 -18.27 8.14 26.34
CA ASN A 2 -16.85 8.18 26.73
C ASN A 2 -16.75 8.60 28.21
N ILE A 3 -16.07 7.82 29.04
CA ILE A 3 -15.86 8.10 30.48
C ILE A 3 -14.35 8.18 30.76
N ASN A 4 -13.89 9.29 31.36
CA ASN A 4 -12.50 9.56 31.75
C ASN A 4 -12.40 9.87 33.26
N GLY A 5 -11.41 9.32 33.98
CA GLY A 5 -11.22 9.57 35.42
C GLY A 5 -10.49 8.48 36.21
N PHE A 6 -10.30 8.66 37.53
CA PHE A 6 -9.44 7.81 38.37
C PHE A 6 -10.03 6.43 38.72
N SER A 7 -11.34 6.29 38.95
CA SER A 7 -11.99 5.00 39.25
C SER A 7 -13.49 5.09 38.98
N LEU A 8 -14.06 4.04 38.37
CA LEU A 8 -15.51 3.89 38.24
C LEU A 8 -16.00 2.92 39.32
N GLU A 9 -16.59 3.46 40.38
CA GLU A 9 -17.03 2.69 41.55
C GLU A 9 -18.52 2.33 41.52
N ILE A 10 -19.30 3.03 40.69
CA ILE A 10 -20.75 2.87 40.59
C ILE A 10 -21.10 2.58 39.13
N VAL A 11 -21.97 1.60 38.89
CA VAL A 11 -22.52 1.29 37.55
C VAL A 11 -23.47 2.41 37.14
N PRO A 12 -23.16 3.20 36.09
CA PRO A 12 -24.10 4.15 35.52
C PRO A 12 -25.35 3.42 35.03
N GLN A 13 -26.54 3.94 35.34
CA GLN A 13 -27.83 3.40 34.88
C GLN A 13 -28.12 3.80 33.43
N ILE A 14 -27.17 3.50 32.54
CA ILE A 14 -27.22 3.86 31.13
C ILE A 14 -27.46 2.58 30.33
N THR A 15 -28.53 2.60 29.54
CA THR A 15 -29.02 1.46 28.77
C THR A 15 -29.03 1.79 27.28
N GLN A 16 -29.18 0.76 26.44
CA GLN A 16 -29.30 0.88 24.98
C GLN A 16 -28.06 1.43 24.25
N LEU A 17 -26.87 1.37 24.86
CA LEU A 17 -25.64 1.76 24.19
C LEU A 17 -25.24 0.76 23.11
N GLU A 18 -24.90 1.28 21.92
CA GLU A 18 -24.21 0.52 20.87
C GLU A 18 -22.68 0.66 20.95
N LYS A 19 -22.20 1.77 21.52
CA LYS A 19 -20.76 2.11 21.61
C LYS A 19 -20.40 2.60 23.00
N LEU A 20 -19.46 1.91 23.63
CA LEU A 20 -18.94 2.22 24.96
C LEU A 20 -17.42 2.36 24.93
N GLU A 21 -16.93 3.47 25.45
CA GLU A 21 -15.51 3.74 25.60
C GLU A 21 -15.22 4.14 27.05
N LEU A 22 -14.30 3.42 27.67
CA LEU A 22 -13.94 3.59 29.08
C LEU A 22 -12.43 3.81 29.20
N ASN A 23 -12.05 4.89 29.87
CA ASN A 23 -10.69 5.22 30.24
C ASN A 23 -10.63 5.52 31.74
N VAL A 24 -10.98 4.51 32.52
CA VAL A 24 -11.09 4.56 33.98
C VAL A 24 -10.60 3.26 34.57
N ARG A 25 -10.09 3.26 35.81
CA ARG A 25 -9.88 2.03 36.56
C ARG A 25 -11.24 1.43 36.90
N LEU A 26 -11.43 0.13 36.73
CA LEU A 26 -12.71 -0.52 37.01
C LEU A 26 -12.58 -2.00 37.38
N ASP A 27 -13.51 -2.49 38.17
CA ASP A 27 -13.65 -3.92 38.45
C ASP A 27 -14.44 -4.59 37.31
N SER A 28 -13.99 -5.76 36.86
CA SER A 28 -14.66 -6.57 35.82
C SER A 28 -16.15 -6.80 36.13
N ARG A 29 -16.57 -6.86 37.40
CA ARG A 29 -17.98 -6.95 37.80
C ARG A 29 -18.79 -5.73 37.33
N ILE A 30 -18.21 -4.52 37.41
CA ILE A 30 -18.86 -3.29 36.93
C ILE A 30 -18.97 -3.34 35.41
N LEU A 31 -17.95 -3.83 34.71
CA LEU A 31 -17.99 -4.02 33.26
C LEU A 31 -19.08 -5.01 32.84
N VAL A 32 -19.20 -6.13 33.56
CA VAL A 32 -20.25 -7.13 33.34
C VAL A 32 -21.64 -6.53 33.50
N GLU A 33 -21.89 -5.76 34.56
CA GLU A 33 -23.18 -5.08 34.75
C GLU A 33 -23.46 -4.06 33.64
N LEU A 34 -22.45 -3.31 33.20
CA LEU A 34 -22.58 -2.42 32.04
C LEU A 34 -22.95 -3.19 30.76
N CYS A 35 -22.33 -4.33 30.50
CA CYS A 35 -22.67 -5.19 29.35
C CYS A 35 -24.10 -5.74 29.45
N LYS A 36 -24.55 -6.16 30.64
CA LYS A 36 -25.94 -6.63 30.88
C LYS A 36 -26.98 -5.54 30.62
N LEU A 37 -26.70 -4.30 31.06
CA LEU A 37 -27.58 -3.14 30.84
C LEU A 37 -27.63 -2.72 29.37
N ASN A 38 -26.64 -3.13 28.56
CA ASN A 38 -26.47 -2.71 27.17
C ASN A 38 -26.36 -3.94 26.24
N PRO A 39 -27.43 -4.74 26.08
CA PRO A 39 -27.40 -5.94 25.23
C PRO A 39 -27.16 -5.66 23.74
N ASN A 40 -27.37 -4.41 23.30
CA ASN A 40 -27.15 -3.94 21.94
C ASN A 40 -25.71 -3.43 21.69
N LEU A 41 -24.79 -3.66 22.64
CA LEU A 41 -23.43 -3.15 22.53
C LEU A 41 -22.68 -3.85 21.38
N ARG A 42 -22.22 -3.03 20.42
CA ARG A 42 -21.50 -3.47 19.22
C ARG A 42 -20.02 -3.10 19.25
N LYS A 43 -19.66 -2.02 19.94
CA LYS A 43 -18.27 -1.54 20.08
C LYS A 43 -17.93 -1.29 21.54
N LEU A 44 -16.88 -1.95 22.02
CA LEU A 44 -16.31 -1.74 23.34
C LEU A 44 -14.83 -1.37 23.24
N THR A 45 -14.46 -0.23 23.80
CA THR A 45 -13.06 0.22 23.90
C THR A 45 -12.71 0.47 25.37
N LEU A 46 -11.63 -0.17 25.84
CA LEU A 46 -11.12 -0.09 27.20
C LEU A 46 -9.68 0.45 27.15
N ARG A 47 -9.49 1.75 27.40
CA ARG A 47 -8.18 2.41 27.28
C ARG A 47 -7.31 2.32 28.52
N ASN A 48 -7.89 1.94 29.65
CA ASN A 48 -7.17 1.81 30.92
C ASN A 48 -6.79 0.33 31.16
N SER A 49 -5.53 0.07 31.52
CA SER A 49 -5.02 -1.28 31.80
C SER A 49 -5.42 -1.82 33.18
N GLU A 50 -5.91 -0.97 34.09
CA GLU A 50 -6.26 -1.35 35.45
C GLU A 50 -7.69 -1.87 35.58
N ILE A 51 -7.99 -2.94 34.84
CA ILE A 51 -9.22 -3.72 35.01
C ILE A 51 -8.95 -4.82 36.04
N PHE A 52 -9.65 -4.82 37.18
CA PHE A 52 -9.49 -5.84 38.21
C PHE A 52 -10.42 -7.04 37.96
N GLY A 53 -9.86 -8.25 37.96
CA GLY A 53 -10.59 -9.48 37.60
C GLY A 53 -10.43 -9.83 36.11
N ARG A 54 -11.29 -10.70 35.58
CA ARG A 54 -11.13 -11.28 34.24
C ARG A 54 -11.97 -10.53 33.21
N LEU A 55 -11.32 -10.03 32.17
CA LEU A 55 -12.04 -9.40 31.05
C LEU A 55 -12.99 -10.39 30.35
N SER A 56 -12.65 -11.69 30.34
CA SER A 56 -13.48 -12.73 29.73
C SER A 56 -14.83 -12.95 30.39
N ASP A 57 -15.08 -12.39 31.59
CA ASP A 57 -16.37 -12.47 32.27
C ASP A 57 -17.50 -11.74 31.51
N ILE A 58 -17.16 -10.86 30.55
CA ILE A 58 -18.15 -10.18 29.69
C ILE A 58 -18.74 -11.08 28.60
N VAL A 59 -18.08 -12.20 28.27
CA VAL A 59 -18.42 -13.04 27.12
C VAL A 59 -19.89 -13.49 27.11
N PRO A 60 -20.50 -13.95 28.22
CA PRO A 60 -21.91 -14.36 28.25
C PRO A 60 -22.92 -13.22 28.02
N HIS A 61 -22.47 -11.96 28.08
CA HIS A 61 -23.33 -10.78 28.08
C HIS A 61 -23.20 -9.93 26.81
N CYS A 62 -22.21 -10.21 25.96
CA CYS A 62 -21.84 -9.39 24.80
C CYS A 62 -22.17 -10.07 23.46
N ASN A 63 -23.44 -10.47 23.26
CA ASN A 63 -23.85 -11.25 22.08
C ASN A 63 -23.84 -10.49 20.75
N GLN A 64 -23.83 -9.15 20.77
CA GLN A 64 -23.81 -8.30 19.58
C GLN A 64 -22.46 -7.61 19.38
N LEU A 65 -21.44 -7.95 20.19
CA LEU A 65 -20.18 -7.23 20.18
C LEU A 65 -19.35 -7.58 18.95
N GLU A 66 -19.15 -6.60 18.07
CA GLU A 66 -18.44 -6.75 16.79
C GLU A 66 -17.00 -6.24 16.87
N TYR A 67 -16.73 -5.28 17.76
CA TYR A 67 -15.43 -4.65 17.95
C TYR A 67 -15.06 -4.62 19.43
N LEU A 68 -13.85 -5.09 19.73
CA LEU A 68 -13.26 -5.02 21.07
C LEU A 68 -11.83 -4.48 20.99
N SER A 69 -11.52 -3.46 21.80
CA SER A 69 -10.18 -2.93 22.00
C SER A 69 -9.90 -2.80 23.48
N PHE A 70 -8.75 -3.30 23.94
CA PHE A 70 -8.35 -3.20 25.34
C PHE A 70 -6.83 -3.22 25.52
N VAL A 71 -6.36 -2.71 26.66
CA VAL A 71 -4.95 -2.79 27.09
C VAL A 71 -4.75 -4.04 27.94
N MET A 72 -3.80 -4.90 27.54
CA MET A 72 -3.42 -6.11 28.25
C MET A 72 -2.69 -5.77 29.56
N LYS A 73 -2.91 -6.57 30.60
CA LYS A 73 -2.42 -6.33 31.97
C LYS A 73 -1.10 -7.05 32.32
N GLU A 74 -0.37 -7.56 31.32
CA GLU A 74 0.97 -8.18 31.44
C GLU A 74 1.13 -9.32 32.48
N VAL A 75 0.83 -10.59 32.10
CA VAL A 75 1.59 -11.79 32.54
C VAL A 75 1.36 -12.95 31.55
N ASP A 76 0.14 -13.10 31.03
CA ASP A 76 -0.21 -14.19 30.12
C ASP A 76 -1.44 -13.83 29.28
N ALA A 77 -1.27 -13.55 27.98
CA ALA A 77 -2.38 -13.28 27.08
C ALA A 77 -3.30 -14.49 26.85
N SER A 78 -2.93 -15.68 27.33
CA SER A 78 -3.76 -16.88 27.28
C SER A 78 -5.05 -16.75 28.11
N GLU A 79 -5.10 -15.82 29.06
CA GLU A 79 -6.31 -15.46 29.83
C GLU A 79 -7.44 -14.89 28.94
N TYR A 80 -7.08 -14.29 27.80
CA TYR A 80 -8.03 -13.71 26.86
C TYR A 80 -8.61 -14.74 25.89
N ALA A 81 -8.15 -16.00 25.90
CA ALA A 81 -8.60 -17.02 24.95
C ALA A 81 -10.12 -17.22 24.92
N ALA A 82 -10.80 -17.00 26.04
CA ALA A 82 -12.27 -17.08 26.12
C ALA A 82 -12.99 -15.99 25.32
N LEU A 83 -12.32 -14.88 24.96
CA LEU A 83 -12.89 -13.83 24.09
C LEU A 83 -13.18 -14.35 22.68
N ALA A 84 -12.53 -15.43 22.23
CA ALA A 84 -12.84 -16.08 20.97
C ALA A 84 -14.27 -16.67 20.91
N ASN A 85 -14.94 -16.84 22.05
CA ASN A 85 -16.33 -17.29 22.12
C ASN A 85 -17.35 -16.15 21.90
N LEU A 86 -16.91 -14.91 21.71
CA LEU A 86 -17.81 -13.80 21.38
C LEU A 86 -18.44 -14.02 20.00
N PRO A 87 -19.77 -14.20 19.89
CA PRO A 87 -20.41 -14.83 18.74
C PRO A 87 -20.63 -13.90 17.53
N GLN A 88 -20.16 -12.65 17.60
CA GLN A 88 -20.22 -11.65 16.52
C GLN A 88 -18.91 -10.86 16.36
N LEU A 89 -17.84 -11.25 17.07
CA LEU A 89 -16.60 -10.47 17.11
C LEU A 89 -15.87 -10.52 15.76
N LYS A 90 -15.73 -9.36 15.12
CA LYS A 90 -15.09 -9.20 13.81
C LYS A 90 -13.73 -8.49 13.91
N ALA A 91 -13.58 -7.60 14.87
CA ALA A 91 -12.37 -6.80 15.03
C ALA A 91 -11.87 -6.82 16.48
N LEU A 92 -10.57 -7.12 16.64
CA LEU A 92 -9.88 -7.16 17.91
C LEU A 92 -8.62 -6.29 17.88
N ILE A 93 -8.49 -5.38 18.84
CA ILE A 93 -7.26 -4.61 19.05
C ILE A 93 -6.69 -4.93 20.44
N LEU A 94 -5.46 -5.44 20.46
CA LEU A 94 -4.71 -5.81 21.65
C LEU A 94 -3.60 -4.77 21.88
N CYS A 95 -3.78 -3.94 22.91
CA CYS A 95 -2.81 -2.93 23.35
C CYS A 95 -2.00 -3.44 24.56
N GLY A 96 -0.91 -2.76 24.90
CA GLY A 96 0.01 -3.16 25.99
C GLY A 96 0.91 -4.36 25.64
N GLU A 97 1.78 -4.72 26.59
CA GLU A 97 2.71 -5.84 26.44
C GLU A 97 2.09 -7.18 26.86
N HIS A 98 2.75 -8.28 26.46
CA HIS A 98 2.36 -9.65 26.82
C HIS A 98 3.60 -10.53 26.96
N LEU A 99 3.45 -11.64 27.68
CA LEU A 99 4.48 -12.67 27.74
C LEU A 99 4.63 -13.32 26.36
N GLU A 100 5.85 -13.41 25.85
CA GLU A 100 6.14 -14.00 24.55
C GLU A 100 5.54 -15.42 24.42
N GLY A 101 4.81 -15.66 23.33
CA GLY A 101 4.14 -16.92 23.04
C GLY A 101 2.74 -17.06 23.66
N SER A 102 2.36 -16.19 24.60
CA SER A 102 1.05 -16.28 25.26
C SER A 102 -0.14 -16.02 24.34
N LEU A 103 0.06 -15.27 23.24
CA LEU A 103 -1.01 -15.03 22.26
C LEU A 103 -1.35 -16.26 21.41
N VAL A 104 -0.47 -17.27 21.33
CA VAL A 104 -0.70 -18.48 20.52
C VAL A 104 -2.02 -19.17 20.91
N LYS A 105 -2.31 -19.26 22.21
CA LYS A 105 -3.54 -19.89 22.70
C LYS A 105 -4.79 -19.08 22.35
N LEU A 106 -4.70 -17.75 22.32
CA LEU A 106 -5.80 -16.90 21.89
C LEU A 106 -6.08 -17.12 20.39
N PHE A 107 -5.04 -17.10 19.56
CA PHE A 107 -5.17 -17.26 18.11
C PHE A 107 -5.62 -18.67 17.71
N SER A 108 -5.19 -19.71 18.41
CA SER A 108 -5.68 -21.07 18.15
C SER A 108 -7.19 -21.21 18.40
N ARG A 109 -7.73 -20.55 19.43
CA ARG A 109 -9.19 -20.51 19.64
C ARG A 109 -9.93 -19.79 18.52
N PHE A 110 -9.35 -18.75 17.94
CA PHE A 110 -9.96 -18.10 16.78
C PHE A 110 -9.95 -18.98 15.52
N GLN A 111 -9.04 -19.93 15.39
CA GLN A 111 -9.09 -20.92 14.29
C GLN A 111 -10.32 -21.84 14.41
N GLU A 112 -10.82 -22.06 15.62
CA GLU A 112 -12.02 -22.86 15.89
C GLU A 112 -13.32 -22.09 15.57
N HIS A 113 -13.29 -20.75 15.56
CA HIS A 113 -14.47 -19.88 15.46
C HIS A 113 -14.41 -18.91 14.26
N GLN A 114 -15.27 -19.10 13.25
CA GLN A 114 -15.13 -18.51 11.90
C GLN A 114 -15.63 -17.06 11.70
N GLN A 115 -15.36 -16.12 12.60
CA GLN A 115 -15.92 -14.76 12.45
C GLN A 115 -14.95 -13.60 12.59
N ILE A 116 -13.79 -13.79 13.20
CA ILE A 116 -12.79 -12.73 13.34
C ILE A 116 -12.20 -12.39 11.96
N GLN A 117 -12.17 -11.11 11.63
CA GLN A 117 -11.73 -10.61 10.32
C GLN A 117 -10.53 -9.69 10.44
N SER A 118 -10.38 -8.96 11.56
CA SER A 118 -9.31 -8.00 11.76
C SER A 118 -8.68 -8.16 13.13
N ILE A 119 -7.36 -8.29 13.18
CA ILE A 119 -6.58 -8.31 14.42
C ILE A 119 -5.47 -7.26 14.34
N CYS A 120 -5.39 -6.41 15.36
CA CYS A 120 -4.39 -5.34 15.48
C CYS A 120 -3.65 -5.47 16.82
N ILE A 121 -2.32 -5.44 16.78
CA ILE A 121 -1.42 -5.56 17.94
C ILE A 121 -0.34 -4.47 17.78
N PRO A 122 -0.66 -3.20 18.07
CA PRO A 122 0.19 -2.09 17.64
C PRO A 122 1.22 -1.66 18.69
N GLU A 123 1.14 -2.21 19.91
CA GLU A 123 1.85 -1.72 21.09
C GLU A 123 2.97 -2.65 21.57
N THR A 124 3.14 -3.82 20.94
CA THR A 124 4.13 -4.83 21.36
C THR A 124 4.63 -5.63 20.15
N TYR A 125 5.72 -6.37 20.36
CA TYR A 125 6.26 -7.31 19.39
C TYR A 125 5.54 -8.66 19.47
N VAL A 126 5.26 -9.23 18.31
CA VAL A 126 4.70 -10.57 18.14
C VAL A 126 5.86 -11.54 17.84
N SER A 127 5.94 -12.64 18.57
CA SER A 127 6.97 -13.66 18.34
C SER A 127 6.69 -14.45 17.05
N ASN A 128 7.67 -15.20 16.56
CA ASN A 128 7.52 -15.99 15.33
C ASN A 128 6.38 -17.02 15.46
N ALA A 129 6.26 -17.67 16.62
CA ALA A 129 5.19 -18.63 16.90
C ALA A 129 3.81 -17.96 16.92
N GLU A 130 3.71 -16.77 17.51
CA GLU A 130 2.47 -15.98 17.54
C GLU A 130 2.10 -15.46 16.16
N ALA A 131 3.07 -15.03 15.36
CA ALA A 131 2.86 -14.54 14.01
C ALA A 131 2.37 -15.67 13.08
N ILE A 132 2.93 -16.89 13.19
CA ILE A 132 2.40 -18.08 12.51
C ILE A 132 0.95 -18.34 12.94
N ALA A 133 0.69 -18.38 14.25
CA ALA A 133 -0.64 -18.69 14.77
C ALA A 133 -1.68 -17.65 14.31
N LEU A 134 -1.29 -16.37 14.27
CA LEU A 134 -2.09 -15.24 13.78
C LEU A 134 -2.39 -15.37 12.28
N ALA A 135 -1.36 -15.58 11.46
CA ALA A 135 -1.51 -15.73 10.01
C ALA A 135 -2.28 -17.01 9.61
N SER A 136 -2.31 -18.02 10.48
CA SER A 136 -3.04 -19.28 10.25
C SER A 136 -4.55 -19.19 10.51
N ILE A 137 -5.06 -18.05 11.00
CA ILE A 137 -6.50 -17.89 11.23
C ILE A 137 -7.22 -17.67 9.89
N GLY A 138 -7.82 -18.72 9.34
CA GLY A 138 -8.38 -18.72 7.99
C GLY A 138 -9.52 -17.71 7.73
N SER A 139 -10.15 -17.16 8.77
CA SER A 139 -11.18 -16.10 8.63
C SER A 139 -10.62 -14.69 8.56
N VAL A 140 -9.36 -14.47 8.99
CA VAL A 140 -8.77 -13.14 9.09
C VAL A 140 -8.48 -12.59 7.70
N VAL A 141 -8.88 -11.33 7.51
CA VAL A 141 -8.72 -10.56 6.27
C VAL A 141 -7.64 -9.49 6.44
N SER A 142 -7.48 -8.97 7.67
CA SER A 142 -6.56 -7.90 8.00
C SER A 142 -5.76 -8.20 9.25
N ILE A 143 -4.43 -8.10 9.16
CA ILE A 143 -3.53 -8.14 10.32
C ILE A 143 -2.71 -6.85 10.38
N LYS A 144 -2.55 -6.31 11.58
CA LYS A 144 -1.62 -5.22 11.88
C LYS A 144 -0.81 -5.57 13.12
N CYS A 145 0.50 -5.74 13.00
CA CYS A 145 1.36 -6.11 14.12
C CYS A 145 2.80 -5.65 13.93
N CYS A 146 3.60 -5.68 14.99
CA CYS A 146 5.05 -5.55 14.90
C CYS A 146 5.70 -6.93 15.04
N LEU A 147 6.41 -7.42 14.03
CA LEU A 147 7.13 -8.70 14.13
C LEU A 147 8.40 -8.52 14.96
N ARG A 148 8.68 -9.47 15.85
CA ARG A 148 9.94 -9.52 16.61
C ARG A 148 11.15 -9.65 15.69
N ASP A 149 11.04 -10.54 14.70
CA ASP A 149 11.98 -10.69 13.61
C ASP A 149 11.29 -10.34 12.30
N LYS A 150 11.70 -9.22 11.68
CA LYS A 150 11.13 -8.74 10.42
C LYS A 150 11.43 -9.67 9.25
N SER A 151 12.53 -10.42 9.29
CA SER A 151 12.90 -11.35 8.22
C SER A 151 11.94 -12.54 8.15
N PHE A 152 11.34 -12.90 9.28
CA PHE A 152 10.40 -14.00 9.41
C PHE A 152 9.08 -13.80 8.66
N TYR A 153 8.84 -12.60 8.10
CA TYR A 153 7.72 -12.36 7.21
C TYR A 153 7.62 -13.39 6.08
N SER A 154 8.77 -13.80 5.53
CA SER A 154 8.84 -14.79 4.44
C SER A 154 8.31 -16.17 4.83
N ASP A 155 8.29 -16.49 6.11
CA ASP A 155 7.88 -17.81 6.63
C ASP A 155 6.43 -17.82 7.13
N LEU A 156 5.72 -16.68 7.04
CA LEU A 156 4.33 -16.61 7.47
C LEU A 156 3.42 -17.40 6.51
N PRO A 157 2.47 -18.19 7.02
CA PRO A 157 1.50 -18.94 6.21
C PRO A 157 0.42 -18.02 5.65
N LEU A 158 0.81 -17.09 4.78
CA LEU A 158 -0.06 -16.10 4.14
C LEU A 158 -1.05 -16.80 3.20
N SER A 159 -2.19 -17.23 3.74
CA SER A 159 -3.16 -18.07 3.03
C SER A 159 -4.59 -17.68 3.38
N GLY A 160 -5.57 -18.29 2.68
CA GLY A 160 -6.99 -18.09 2.97
C GLY A 160 -7.51 -16.72 2.53
N LYS A 161 -8.12 -15.98 3.47
CA LYS A 161 -8.80 -14.69 3.21
C LYS A 161 -7.95 -13.45 3.48
N LEU A 162 -6.69 -13.62 3.90
CA LEU A 162 -5.79 -12.51 4.21
C LEU A 162 -5.58 -11.65 2.97
N THR A 163 -5.95 -10.37 3.07
CA THR A 163 -5.78 -9.39 2.00
C THR A 163 -5.03 -8.15 2.43
N ASN A 164 -4.99 -7.84 3.72
CA ASN A 164 -4.32 -6.67 4.24
C ASN A 164 -3.33 -7.09 5.33
N ILE A 165 -2.04 -6.93 5.06
CA ILE A 165 -0.98 -7.22 6.02
C ILE A 165 -0.24 -5.93 6.31
N TYR A 166 -0.20 -5.53 7.57
CA TYR A 166 0.45 -4.32 8.02
C TYR A 166 1.49 -4.64 9.07
N ILE A 167 2.77 -4.60 8.69
CA ILE A 167 3.90 -4.85 9.58
C ILE A 167 4.47 -3.51 10.03
N LEU A 168 4.29 -3.20 11.30
CA LEU A 168 4.88 -2.04 11.94
C LEU A 168 6.37 -2.26 12.17
N GLY A 169 7.15 -1.20 11.98
CA GLY A 169 8.61 -1.21 12.12
C GLY A 169 9.06 -1.16 13.58
N HIS A 170 8.26 -0.53 14.44
CA HIS A 170 8.41 -0.57 15.89
C HIS A 170 7.05 -0.47 16.60
N PRO A 171 6.93 -0.95 17.85
CA PRO A 171 5.73 -0.77 18.67
C PRO A 171 5.41 0.70 18.94
N MET A 172 4.22 0.93 19.50
CA MET A 172 3.72 2.25 19.94
C MET A 172 3.51 3.27 18.81
N GLN A 173 3.49 2.84 17.55
CA GLN A 173 3.06 3.66 16.41
C GLN A 173 1.53 3.67 16.27
N TYR A 174 0.80 3.88 17.35
CA TYR A 174 -0.67 3.83 17.37
C TYR A 174 -1.28 5.19 17.68
N ASN A 175 -2.22 5.64 16.84
CA ASN A 175 -3.15 6.70 17.22
C ASN A 175 -4.44 6.03 17.72
N PRO A 176 -4.78 6.13 19.02
CA PRO A 176 -5.93 5.44 19.56
C PRO A 176 -7.27 6.04 19.10
N ASP A 177 -7.24 7.23 18.46
CA ASP A 177 -8.40 7.87 17.86
C ASP A 177 -8.55 7.55 16.36
N ASN A 178 -7.48 7.06 15.71
CA ASN A 178 -7.51 6.53 14.35
C ASN A 178 -6.63 5.27 14.21
N PRO A 179 -7.20 4.06 14.42
CA PRO A 179 -6.43 2.82 14.38
C PRO A 179 -5.94 2.45 12.96
N TYR A 180 -6.48 3.09 11.93
CA TYR A 180 -6.22 2.80 10.52
C TYR A 180 -5.14 3.69 9.91
N TYR A 181 -4.91 4.89 10.47
CA TYR A 181 -3.96 5.87 9.94
C TYR A 181 -3.26 6.63 11.08
N ASN A 182 -1.94 6.68 11.04
CA ASN A 182 -1.15 7.46 11.98
C ASN A 182 -0.01 8.18 11.24
N GLU A 183 0.01 9.51 11.33
CA GLU A 183 1.03 10.38 10.70
C GLU A 183 2.45 10.09 11.18
N LYS A 184 2.62 9.41 12.32
CA LYS A 184 3.92 8.97 12.85
C LYS A 184 4.36 7.58 12.37
N GLU A 185 3.57 6.90 11.53
CA GLU A 185 3.95 5.62 10.92
C GLU A 185 4.97 5.85 9.80
N GLU A 186 6.21 6.14 10.19
CA GLU A 186 7.30 6.37 9.22
C GLU A 186 8.00 5.06 8.81
N ASP A 187 7.88 4.02 9.63
CA ASP A 187 8.52 2.72 9.41
C ASP A 187 7.45 1.62 9.46
N PHE A 188 6.73 1.37 8.36
CA PHE A 188 5.86 0.20 8.20
C PHE A 188 6.00 -0.45 6.81
N LEU A 189 5.58 -1.70 6.69
CA LEU A 189 5.31 -2.38 5.43
C LEU A 189 3.83 -2.76 5.40
N LYS A 190 3.09 -2.24 4.41
CA LYS A 190 1.72 -2.63 4.12
C LYS A 190 1.68 -3.37 2.80
N VAL A 191 1.22 -4.60 2.82
CA VAL A 191 0.98 -5.42 1.64
C VAL A 191 -0.53 -5.63 1.51
N THR A 192 -1.09 -5.15 0.41
CA THR A 192 -2.50 -5.34 0.08
C THR A 192 -2.63 -6.27 -1.11
N TYR A 193 -3.25 -7.43 -0.90
CA TYR A 193 -3.68 -8.34 -1.96
C TYR A 193 -4.96 -7.78 -2.55
N ARG A 194 -4.83 -7.16 -3.71
CA ARG A 194 -5.96 -6.78 -4.54
C ARG A 194 -6.28 -7.95 -5.45
N ALA A 195 -7.29 -8.74 -5.08
CA ALA A 195 -8.09 -9.34 -6.15
C ALA A 195 -8.70 -8.16 -6.91
N HIS A 196 -8.61 -8.13 -8.24
CA HIS A 196 -9.57 -7.30 -8.95
C HIS A 196 -10.94 -7.84 -8.51
N ARG A 197 -11.72 -7.00 -7.82
CA ARG A 197 -13.10 -7.35 -7.51
C ARG A 197 -13.70 -7.87 -8.82
N PRO A 198 -14.46 -8.98 -8.83
CA PRO A 198 -15.57 -9.02 -9.75
C PRO A 198 -16.48 -7.86 -9.30
N LEU A 199 -16.17 -6.66 -9.78
CA LEU A 199 -17.19 -5.68 -10.05
C LEU A 199 -18.17 -6.43 -10.93
N ALA A 200 -19.43 -6.44 -10.54
CA ALA A 200 -20.48 -6.96 -11.36
C ALA A 200 -20.19 -6.58 -12.83
N VAL A 201 -20.43 -7.56 -13.71
CA VAL A 201 -20.62 -7.42 -15.15
C VAL A 201 -19.43 -7.80 -16.05
N THR A 202 -19.45 -9.07 -16.45
CA THR A 202 -19.08 -9.64 -17.76
C THR A 202 -19.72 -8.90 -18.97
N ARG A 203 -19.47 -7.59 -19.17
CA ARG A 203 -20.09 -6.80 -20.26
C ARG A 203 -19.18 -6.55 -21.45
N ALA A 204 -17.89 -6.22 -21.29
CA ALA A 204 -17.10 -5.71 -22.40
C ALA A 204 -16.85 -6.75 -23.50
N TYR A 205 -16.51 -7.99 -23.14
CA TYR A 205 -16.33 -9.08 -24.11
C TYR A 205 -17.61 -9.37 -24.93
N TYR A 206 -18.77 -9.50 -24.27
CA TYR A 206 -20.04 -9.74 -24.94
C TYR A 206 -20.53 -8.53 -25.76
N GLN A 207 -20.29 -7.31 -25.26
CA GLN A 207 -20.62 -6.07 -25.99
C GLN A 207 -19.73 -5.89 -27.21
N TYR A 208 -18.44 -6.21 -27.14
CA TYR A 208 -17.57 -6.24 -28.32
C TYR A 208 -18.12 -7.16 -29.41
N TRP A 209 -18.57 -8.37 -29.07
CA TRP A 209 -19.12 -9.28 -30.07
C TRP A 209 -20.42 -8.78 -30.71
N GLN A 210 -21.14 -7.87 -30.05
CA GLN A 210 -22.34 -7.23 -30.56
C GLN A 210 -22.06 -5.93 -31.33
N THR A 211 -21.08 -5.13 -30.91
CA THR A 211 -20.85 -3.77 -31.44
C THR A 211 -19.61 -3.65 -32.34
N LYS A 212 -18.69 -4.62 -32.25
CA LYS A 212 -17.38 -4.64 -32.92
C LYS A 212 -16.51 -3.40 -32.62
N ASP A 213 -16.72 -2.73 -31.48
CA ASP A 213 -15.92 -1.58 -31.06
C ASP A 213 -14.50 -2.00 -30.60
N PRO A 214 -13.42 -1.50 -31.25
CA PRO A 214 -12.04 -1.82 -30.89
C PRO A 214 -11.65 -1.41 -29.46
N LYS A 215 -12.26 -0.35 -28.91
CA LYS A 215 -11.99 0.09 -27.54
C LYS A 215 -12.55 -0.89 -26.51
N LEU A 216 -13.65 -1.56 -26.82
CA LEU A 216 -14.22 -2.61 -25.97
C LEU A 216 -13.44 -3.91 -26.07
N LEU A 217 -12.78 -4.18 -27.20
CA LEU A 217 -11.84 -5.30 -27.32
C LEU A 217 -10.60 -5.08 -26.45
N GLN A 218 -10.06 -3.87 -26.45
CA GLN A 218 -8.94 -3.49 -25.57
C GLN A 218 -9.35 -3.53 -24.09
N LEU A 219 -10.54 -3.03 -23.75
CA LEU A 219 -11.10 -3.16 -22.41
C LEU A 219 -11.35 -4.64 -22.02
N ALA A 220 -11.77 -5.48 -22.97
CA ALA A 220 -11.99 -6.92 -22.76
C ALA A 220 -10.66 -7.68 -22.56
N PHE A 221 -9.59 -7.29 -23.25
CA PHE A 221 -8.24 -7.83 -23.01
C PHE A 221 -7.65 -7.32 -21.70
N ASP A 222 -7.87 -6.06 -21.34
CA ASP A 222 -7.58 -5.52 -20.01
C ASP A 222 -8.41 -6.26 -18.94
N GLU A 223 -9.63 -6.71 -19.29
CA GLU A 223 -10.49 -7.56 -18.47
C GLU A 223 -9.91 -8.99 -18.27
N ASP A 224 -9.30 -9.60 -19.29
CA ASP A 224 -8.60 -10.89 -19.15
C ASP A 224 -7.33 -10.76 -18.26
N TYR A 225 -6.74 -9.56 -18.18
CA TYR A 225 -5.70 -9.21 -17.19
C TYR A 225 -6.23 -8.98 -15.75
N LEU A 226 -7.55 -9.15 -15.50
CA LEU A 226 -8.20 -8.99 -14.18
C LEU A 226 -8.18 -10.24 -13.30
N HIS A 227 -7.66 -11.38 -13.77
CA HIS A 227 -7.54 -12.58 -12.93
C HIS A 227 -6.22 -12.68 -12.16
N ALA A 228 -5.28 -11.75 -12.39
CA ALA A 228 -4.06 -11.67 -11.60
C ALA A 228 -4.35 -11.09 -10.22
N HIS A 229 -4.01 -11.85 -9.18
CA HIS A 229 -3.97 -11.32 -7.82
C HIS A 229 -2.82 -10.31 -7.77
N ARG A 230 -3.11 -9.02 -7.56
CA ARG A 230 -2.09 -7.96 -7.58
C ARG A 230 -1.71 -7.54 -6.17
N LEU A 231 -0.41 -7.40 -5.92
CA LEU A 231 0.08 -6.78 -4.69
C LEU A 231 0.26 -5.29 -4.91
N HIS A 232 -0.23 -4.56 -3.91
CA HIS A 232 0.17 -3.18 -3.68
C HIS A 232 0.94 -3.11 -2.37
N CYS A 233 2.21 -2.72 -2.46
CA CYS A 233 3.09 -2.57 -1.30
C CYS A 233 3.29 -1.09 -1.00
N ILE A 234 3.18 -0.71 0.26
CA ILE A 234 3.39 0.65 0.74
C ILE A 234 4.33 0.60 1.93
N GLY A 235 5.32 1.49 1.96
CA GLY A 235 6.21 1.69 3.08
C GLY A 235 7.65 1.24 2.81
N TRP A 236 8.37 0.86 3.86
CA TRP A 236 9.68 0.24 3.69
C TRP A 236 9.53 -1.18 3.17
N TYR A 237 10.55 -1.65 2.46
CA TYR A 237 10.68 -3.04 2.07
C TYR A 237 12.15 -3.43 2.22
N ASP A 238 12.39 -4.70 2.53
CA ASP A 238 13.72 -5.29 2.54
C ASP A 238 13.87 -6.20 1.31
N ALA A 239 15.11 -6.40 0.87
CA ALA A 239 15.48 -7.28 -0.22
C ALA A 239 15.00 -8.73 -0.02
N ASN A 240 14.76 -9.14 1.24
CA ASN A 240 14.21 -10.47 1.55
C ASN A 240 12.67 -10.52 1.49
N VAL A 241 11.99 -9.39 1.74
CA VAL A 241 10.55 -9.37 2.00
C VAL A 241 9.74 -9.36 0.70
N LEU A 242 10.08 -8.50 -0.28
CA LEU A 242 9.33 -8.45 -1.55
C LEU A 242 9.42 -9.77 -2.33
N PRO A 243 10.60 -10.40 -2.51
CA PRO A 243 10.66 -11.69 -3.21
C PRO A 243 9.84 -12.77 -2.52
N ALA A 244 9.85 -12.82 -1.18
CA ALA A 244 9.06 -13.78 -0.42
C ALA A 244 7.54 -13.56 -0.59
N THR A 245 7.08 -12.30 -0.68
CA THR A 245 5.66 -12.02 -1.00
C THR A 245 5.20 -12.61 -2.34
N MET A 246 6.13 -12.79 -3.30
CA MET A 246 5.83 -13.38 -4.61
C MET A 246 5.87 -14.91 -4.61
N GLN A 247 6.60 -15.54 -3.68
CA GLN A 247 6.78 -17.00 -3.63
C GLN A 247 5.74 -17.73 -2.77
N ASN A 248 5.13 -17.05 -1.81
CA ASN A 248 4.22 -17.67 -0.82
C ASN A 248 2.79 -17.95 -1.29
N SER A 249 2.45 -17.73 -2.56
CA SER A 249 1.14 -18.13 -3.06
C SER A 249 1.11 -19.64 -3.29
N SER A 250 0.43 -20.38 -2.42
CA SER A 250 -0.01 -21.76 -2.68
C SER A 250 -0.56 -21.86 -4.11
N GLU A 251 -0.23 -22.95 -4.80
CA GLU A 251 -0.36 -23.31 -6.24
C GLU A 251 -1.60 -22.85 -7.05
N GLN A 252 -2.58 -22.15 -6.48
CA GLN A 252 -3.80 -21.73 -7.14
C GLN A 252 -3.80 -20.33 -7.76
N PHE A 253 -2.95 -19.38 -7.34
CA PHE A 253 -2.91 -18.04 -7.96
C PHE A 253 -1.51 -17.43 -7.95
N SER A 254 -0.89 -17.24 -9.12
CA SER A 254 0.34 -16.44 -9.23
C SER A 254 0.02 -14.97 -8.88
N VAL A 255 0.68 -14.45 -7.85
CA VAL A 255 0.50 -13.08 -7.39
C VAL A 255 1.54 -12.15 -8.05
N SER A 256 1.14 -10.99 -8.55
CA SER A 256 2.03 -10.03 -9.21
C SER A 256 2.12 -8.70 -8.46
N ILE A 257 3.33 -8.20 -8.19
CA ILE A 257 3.50 -6.87 -7.62
C ILE A 257 3.30 -5.84 -8.72
N ALA A 258 2.29 -4.99 -8.59
CA ALA A 258 1.95 -3.99 -9.60
C ALA A 258 2.38 -2.56 -9.20
N GLY A 259 2.40 -2.27 -7.90
CA GLY A 259 2.75 -0.93 -7.43
C GLY A 259 3.41 -0.90 -6.05
N ILE A 260 4.45 -0.08 -5.92
CA ILE A 260 5.20 0.16 -4.68
C ILE A 260 5.14 1.66 -4.34
N VAL A 261 4.94 1.99 -3.06
CA VAL A 261 5.03 3.36 -2.54
C VAL A 261 6.15 3.43 -1.52
N LEU A 262 7.15 4.26 -1.78
CA LEU A 262 8.27 4.54 -0.91
C LEU A 262 7.92 5.72 -0.01
N ASN A 263 7.78 5.48 1.28
CA ASN A 263 7.40 6.50 2.25
C ASN A 263 8.61 7.26 2.83
N LYS A 264 9.81 6.68 2.78
CA LYS A 264 11.03 7.31 3.29
C LYS A 264 11.66 8.21 2.24
N LYS A 265 12.06 9.43 2.65
CA LYS A 265 12.75 10.42 1.82
C LYS A 265 14.28 10.31 1.91
N VAL A 266 14.81 9.09 1.80
CA VAL A 266 16.26 8.80 1.90
C VAL A 266 16.72 7.94 0.72
N SER A 267 18.02 7.88 0.45
CA SER A 267 18.57 7.00 -0.60
C SER A 267 18.24 5.53 -0.34
N ILE A 268 17.97 4.79 -1.41
CA ILE A 268 17.69 3.34 -1.38
C ILE A 268 18.99 2.57 -1.57
N SER A 269 19.17 1.42 -0.91
CA SER A 269 20.38 0.60 -1.06
C SER A 269 20.41 -0.13 -2.41
N ASP A 270 21.62 -0.45 -2.91
CA ASP A 270 21.79 -1.17 -4.19
C ASP A 270 21.10 -2.54 -4.18
N ALA A 271 21.09 -3.23 -3.05
CA ALA A 271 20.41 -4.51 -2.89
C ALA A 271 18.89 -4.38 -3.07
N GLU A 272 18.28 -3.35 -2.46
CA GLU A 272 16.85 -3.05 -2.60
C GLU A 272 16.50 -2.59 -4.03
N LEU A 273 17.37 -1.80 -4.67
CA LEU A 273 17.20 -1.37 -6.06
C LEU A 273 17.25 -2.56 -7.03
N ALA A 274 18.19 -3.49 -6.83
CA ALA A 274 18.30 -4.70 -7.62
C ALA A 274 17.03 -5.57 -7.50
N VAL A 275 16.45 -5.66 -6.30
CA VAL A 275 15.18 -6.35 -6.08
C VAL A 275 14.06 -5.65 -6.83
N LEU A 276 13.91 -4.32 -6.73
CA LEU A 276 12.92 -3.60 -7.52
C LEU A 276 13.08 -3.90 -9.01
N ALA A 277 14.31 -3.78 -9.54
CA ALA A 277 14.60 -3.98 -10.95
C ALA A 277 14.32 -5.41 -11.45
N SER A 278 14.35 -6.40 -10.55
CA SER A 278 14.06 -7.80 -10.87
C SER A 278 12.57 -8.13 -11.02
N ILE A 279 11.66 -7.23 -10.66
CA ILE A 279 10.21 -7.48 -10.65
C ILE A 279 9.58 -7.01 -11.97
N PRO A 280 9.34 -7.89 -12.97
CA PRO A 280 8.83 -7.47 -14.28
C PRO A 280 7.41 -6.90 -14.20
N THR A 281 6.59 -7.34 -13.25
CA THR A 281 5.19 -6.90 -13.13
C THR A 281 5.05 -5.52 -12.47
N LEU A 282 6.11 -4.99 -11.88
CA LEU A 282 6.07 -3.73 -11.15
C LEU A 282 5.94 -2.58 -12.15
N THR A 283 4.75 -1.99 -12.26
CA THR A 283 4.48 -0.90 -13.23
C THR A 283 4.57 0.47 -12.58
N THR A 284 4.15 0.62 -11.32
CA THR A 284 4.09 1.92 -10.64
C THR A 284 5.03 1.98 -9.44
N ILE A 285 5.91 2.97 -9.38
CA ILE A 285 6.68 3.30 -8.17
C ILE A 285 6.33 4.74 -7.80
N ARG A 286 5.82 4.95 -6.58
CA ARG A 286 5.75 6.29 -5.96
C ARG A 286 6.95 6.45 -5.03
N CYS A 287 7.68 7.53 -5.16
CA CYS A 287 8.88 7.80 -4.37
C CYS A 287 9.05 9.29 -4.06
N SER A 288 9.97 9.61 -3.16
CA SER A 288 10.43 10.98 -3.00
C SER A 288 11.20 11.42 -4.23
N PHE A 289 11.08 12.68 -4.62
CA PHE A 289 11.89 13.24 -5.71
C PHE A 289 13.40 13.09 -5.49
N VAL A 290 13.87 13.04 -4.23
CA VAL A 290 15.29 12.77 -3.91
C VAL A 290 15.76 11.40 -4.43
N GLN A 291 14.84 10.44 -4.60
CA GLN A 291 15.13 9.07 -5.08
C GLN A 291 14.92 8.91 -6.59
N ILE A 292 14.47 9.95 -7.31
CA ILE A 292 13.96 9.80 -8.67
C ILE A 292 15.04 9.24 -9.63
N GLU A 293 16.30 9.65 -9.49
CA GLU A 293 17.41 9.16 -10.30
C GLU A 293 17.61 7.64 -10.12
N GLN A 294 17.60 7.15 -8.86
CA GLN A 294 17.69 5.73 -8.55
C GLN A 294 16.51 4.95 -9.16
N ILE A 295 15.30 5.52 -9.11
CA ILE A 295 14.10 4.86 -9.64
C ILE A 295 14.02 4.91 -11.17
N ILE A 296 14.57 5.94 -11.82
CA ILE A 296 14.75 5.97 -13.27
C ILE A 296 15.68 4.81 -13.69
N ALA A 297 16.81 4.63 -13.01
CA ALA A 297 17.73 3.53 -13.29
C ALA A 297 17.06 2.16 -13.15
N VAL A 298 16.28 1.96 -12.08
CA VAL A 298 15.46 0.74 -11.88
C VAL A 298 14.52 0.51 -13.06
N LYS A 299 13.81 1.54 -13.52
CA LYS A 299 12.85 1.41 -14.62
C LYS A 299 13.52 1.11 -15.96
N LEU A 300 14.65 1.75 -16.25
CA LEU A 300 15.42 1.46 -17.46
C LEU A 300 15.88 0.00 -17.47
N GLN A 301 16.43 -0.50 -16.36
CA GLN A 301 16.85 -1.89 -16.22
C GLN A 301 15.68 -2.87 -16.38
N GLN A 302 14.52 -2.58 -15.76
CA GLN A 302 13.31 -3.40 -15.91
C GLN A 302 12.87 -3.50 -17.37
N LEU A 303 12.73 -2.36 -18.04
CA LEU A 303 12.20 -2.28 -19.39
C LEU A 303 13.15 -2.94 -20.41
N ASP A 304 14.46 -2.88 -20.17
CA ASP A 304 15.47 -3.55 -21.02
C ASP A 304 15.34 -5.08 -20.98
N ALA A 305 14.85 -5.64 -19.87
CA ALA A 305 14.68 -7.08 -19.67
C ALA A 305 13.33 -7.62 -20.17
N ILE A 306 12.35 -6.75 -20.48
CA ILE A 306 11.00 -7.16 -20.88
C ILE A 306 10.89 -7.15 -22.41
N THR A 307 10.55 -8.30 -22.99
CA THR A 307 10.43 -8.47 -24.45
C THR A 307 9.07 -8.07 -25.00
N ASP A 308 7.99 -8.31 -24.23
CA ASP A 308 6.64 -7.89 -24.60
C ASP A 308 6.15 -6.77 -23.67
N THR A 309 6.12 -5.56 -24.23
CA THR A 309 5.62 -4.36 -23.53
C THR A 309 4.36 -3.82 -24.20
N ALA A 310 3.72 -4.56 -25.11
CA ALA A 310 2.53 -4.06 -25.81
C ALA A 310 1.43 -3.69 -24.79
N ASN A 311 0.97 -2.43 -24.80
CA ASN A 311 -0.02 -1.86 -23.88
C ASN A 311 0.45 -1.68 -22.43
N ARG A 312 1.74 -1.89 -22.14
CA ARG A 312 2.31 -1.67 -20.81
C ARG A 312 2.42 -0.17 -20.52
N VAL A 313 2.07 0.23 -19.30
CA VAL A 313 2.25 1.61 -18.81
C VAL A 313 2.99 1.61 -17.50
N ASP A 314 4.24 2.08 -17.51
CA ASP A 314 5.03 2.30 -16.31
C ASP A 314 4.91 3.74 -15.82
N LYS A 315 4.97 3.91 -14.51
CA LYS A 315 4.83 5.21 -13.84
C LYS A 315 5.85 5.34 -12.73
N ILE A 316 6.56 6.47 -12.71
CA ILE A 316 7.26 6.98 -11.54
C ILE A 316 6.47 8.19 -11.07
N LYS A 317 6.05 8.19 -9.80
CA LYS A 317 5.32 9.30 -9.20
C LYS A 317 6.10 9.92 -8.06
N THR A 318 6.24 11.23 -8.05
CA THR A 318 6.86 12.00 -6.96
C THR A 318 5.94 13.12 -6.51
N GLU A 319 6.36 13.88 -5.51
CA GLU A 319 5.63 15.06 -5.03
C GLU A 319 5.63 16.21 -6.04
N PHE A 320 6.49 16.16 -7.07
CA PHE A 320 6.75 17.29 -7.96
C PHE A 320 6.58 16.97 -9.45
N CYS A 321 6.75 15.71 -9.82
CA CYS A 321 6.54 15.27 -11.19
C CYS A 321 6.09 13.81 -11.29
N HIS A 322 5.45 13.50 -12.42
CA HIS A 322 5.19 12.15 -12.88
C HIS A 322 5.98 11.87 -14.16
N ILE A 323 6.61 10.70 -14.22
CA ILE A 323 7.22 10.16 -15.43
C ILE A 323 6.40 8.95 -15.84
N ARG A 324 5.94 8.92 -17.09
CA ARG A 324 5.18 7.78 -17.63
C ARG A 324 5.84 7.23 -18.88
N PHE A 325 5.93 5.92 -18.96
CA PHE A 325 6.40 5.18 -20.12
C PHE A 325 5.18 4.45 -20.70
N VAL A 326 4.68 4.91 -21.84
CA VAL A 326 3.53 4.32 -22.51
C VAL A 326 4.04 3.49 -23.68
N HIS A 327 3.98 2.18 -23.53
CA HIS A 327 4.47 1.24 -24.52
C HIS A 327 3.35 0.83 -25.47
N SER A 328 3.66 0.87 -26.76
CA SER A 328 2.84 0.33 -27.85
C SER A 328 3.70 -0.60 -28.71
N HIS A 329 3.16 -1.13 -29.81
CA HIS A 329 3.89 -2.05 -30.67
C HIS A 329 5.17 -1.38 -31.22
N GLU A 330 6.34 -1.83 -30.72
CA GLU A 330 7.67 -1.34 -31.08
C GLU A 330 7.85 0.19 -30.92
N SER A 331 7.17 0.80 -29.95
CA SER A 331 7.41 2.20 -29.61
C SER A 331 7.09 2.54 -28.18
N VAL A 332 7.83 3.52 -27.66
CA VAL A 332 7.61 4.10 -26.34
C VAL A 332 7.31 5.58 -26.49
N THR A 333 6.26 6.02 -25.81
CA THR A 333 6.00 7.43 -25.54
C THR A 333 6.41 7.72 -24.11
N LEU A 334 7.38 8.62 -23.94
CA LEU A 334 7.78 9.16 -22.64
C LEU A 334 6.97 10.42 -22.36
N VAL A 335 6.24 10.45 -21.25
CA VAL A 335 5.49 11.62 -20.79
C VAL A 335 6.10 12.11 -19.50
N LEU A 336 6.57 13.36 -19.50
CA LEU A 336 7.08 14.08 -18.33
C LEU A 336 6.05 15.11 -17.91
N GLU A 337 5.49 14.98 -16.73
CA GLU A 337 4.49 15.90 -16.19
C GLU A 337 4.99 16.55 -14.92
N VAL A 338 5.21 17.88 -14.96
CA VAL A 338 5.78 18.65 -13.85
C VAL A 338 4.73 19.57 -13.24
N PHE A 339 4.49 19.42 -11.93
CA PHE A 339 3.45 20.15 -11.21
C PHE A 339 3.96 21.43 -10.54
N VAL A 340 5.23 21.46 -10.15
CA VAL A 340 5.84 22.58 -9.41
C VAL A 340 7.08 23.06 -10.13
N GLN A 341 7.10 24.36 -10.45
CA GLN A 341 8.10 24.99 -11.31
C GLN A 341 9.52 25.06 -10.70
N SER A 342 9.71 24.78 -9.40
CA SER A 342 10.96 25.11 -8.69
C SER A 342 12.09 24.06 -8.72
N MET A 343 11.94 22.92 -9.42
CA MET A 343 12.60 21.68 -8.95
C MET A 343 13.68 21.05 -9.85
N LEU A 344 13.75 21.39 -11.13
CA LEU A 344 14.71 20.75 -12.05
C LEU A 344 16.03 21.53 -12.18
N SER A 345 16.58 22.07 -11.08
CA SER A 345 17.97 22.56 -11.07
C SER A 345 19.01 21.45 -11.24
N TYR A 346 18.55 20.20 -11.37
CA TYR A 346 19.34 18.98 -11.56
C TYR A 346 19.09 18.41 -12.97
N GLY A 347 19.48 19.16 -14.01
CA GLY A 347 19.19 18.75 -15.41
C GLY A 347 19.71 17.36 -15.77
N SER A 348 20.77 16.88 -15.11
CA SER A 348 21.35 15.55 -15.31
C SER A 348 20.45 14.38 -14.87
N ILE A 349 19.48 14.60 -13.98
CA ILE A 349 18.63 13.52 -13.42
C ILE A 349 17.81 12.84 -14.52
N LEU A 350 17.38 13.59 -15.53
CA LEU A 350 16.57 13.06 -16.62
C LEU A 350 17.41 12.46 -17.75
N ALA A 351 18.72 12.76 -17.82
CA ALA A 351 19.60 12.31 -18.88
C ALA A 351 19.57 10.78 -19.13
N PRO A 352 19.50 9.91 -18.11
CA PRO A 352 19.41 8.47 -18.32
C PRO A 352 18.20 8.02 -19.17
N LEU A 353 17.12 8.81 -19.20
CA LEU A 353 15.92 8.50 -19.98
C LEU A 353 16.17 8.48 -21.50
N ALA A 354 17.27 9.07 -21.97
CA ALA A 354 17.71 8.96 -23.37
C ALA A 354 17.93 7.49 -23.80
N ASN A 355 18.29 6.61 -22.85
CA ASN A 355 18.57 5.20 -23.13
C ASN A 355 17.32 4.32 -23.26
N LEU A 356 16.11 4.90 -23.24
CA LEU A 356 14.88 4.14 -23.48
C LEU A 356 14.85 3.54 -24.89
N ARG A 357 14.76 2.22 -24.97
CA ARG A 357 14.61 1.51 -26.25
C ARG A 357 13.32 1.92 -26.95
N ASN A 358 13.44 2.19 -28.26
CA ASN A 358 12.31 2.53 -29.14
C ASN A 358 11.51 3.77 -28.69
N LEU A 359 12.15 4.74 -28.00
CA LEU A 359 11.54 6.03 -27.71
C LEU A 359 11.20 6.76 -29.00
N LYS A 360 9.91 6.91 -29.33
CA LYS A 360 9.44 7.60 -30.56
C LYS A 360 8.81 8.95 -30.27
N ARG A 361 8.22 9.13 -29.09
CA ARG A 361 7.57 10.37 -28.70
C ARG A 361 8.00 10.80 -27.31
N LEU A 362 8.33 12.07 -27.16
CA LEU A 362 8.58 12.73 -25.88
C LEU A 362 7.54 13.84 -25.71
N GLU A 363 6.72 13.74 -24.66
CA GLU A 363 5.71 14.72 -24.29
C GLU A 363 6.08 15.38 -22.97
N ILE A 364 6.17 16.71 -22.97
CA ILE A 364 6.61 17.51 -21.83
C ILE A 364 5.47 18.43 -21.42
N LYS A 365 4.97 18.20 -20.22
CA LYS A 365 3.82 18.85 -19.60
C LYS A 365 4.23 19.67 -18.39
N GLY A 366 3.59 20.83 -18.24
CA GLY A 366 3.78 21.73 -17.12
C GLY A 366 4.87 22.78 -17.36
N LYS A 367 5.20 23.53 -16.32
CA LYS A 367 6.26 24.55 -16.39
C LYS A 367 7.57 23.97 -15.89
N ILE A 368 8.52 23.82 -16.80
CA ILE A 368 9.89 23.38 -16.51
C ILE A 368 10.80 24.61 -16.35
N MET A 369 11.82 24.52 -15.50
CA MET A 369 12.83 25.58 -15.40
C MET A 369 13.74 25.55 -16.63
N SER A 370 14.18 26.72 -17.07
CA SER A 370 15.17 26.80 -18.13
C SER A 370 16.47 26.07 -17.77
N GLY A 371 17.04 25.33 -18.72
CA GLY A 371 18.25 24.54 -18.62
C GLY A 371 18.03 23.12 -18.13
N SER A 372 16.82 22.79 -17.66
CA SER A 372 16.53 21.50 -17.02
C SER A 372 16.53 20.31 -17.96
N LEU A 373 16.33 20.52 -19.27
CA LEU A 373 16.28 19.46 -20.27
C LEU A 373 17.57 19.36 -21.10
N VAL A 374 18.52 20.29 -20.92
CA VAL A 374 19.76 20.37 -21.70
C VAL A 374 20.51 19.03 -21.70
N GLU A 375 20.74 18.43 -20.52
CA GLU A 375 21.45 17.15 -20.43
C GLU A 375 20.67 15.98 -21.03
N LEU A 376 19.33 16.01 -21.00
CA LEU A 376 18.51 14.98 -21.65
C LEU A 376 18.63 15.07 -23.17
N PHE A 377 18.50 16.26 -23.75
CA PHE A 377 18.64 16.45 -25.19
C PHE A 377 20.06 16.19 -25.67
N ARG A 378 21.07 16.63 -24.91
CA ARG A 378 22.48 16.29 -25.19
C ARG A 378 22.71 14.78 -25.18
N ALA A 379 22.16 14.06 -24.19
CA ALA A 379 22.27 12.61 -24.13
C ALA A 379 21.57 11.92 -25.33
N LEU A 380 20.40 12.42 -25.75
CA LEU A 380 19.70 11.94 -26.96
C LEU A 380 20.54 12.17 -28.24
N GLY A 381 21.12 13.36 -28.38
CA GLY A 381 21.95 13.72 -29.54
C GLY A 381 23.28 12.97 -29.60
N ALA A 382 23.77 12.46 -28.47
CA ALA A 382 24.99 11.66 -28.38
C ALA A 382 24.80 10.18 -28.76
N LEU A 383 23.56 9.70 -28.92
CA LEU A 383 23.29 8.31 -29.31
C LEU A 383 23.67 8.08 -30.78
N GLU A 384 24.40 6.99 -31.07
CA GLU A 384 24.75 6.60 -32.44
C GLU A 384 23.51 6.39 -33.34
N LYS A 385 22.39 5.95 -32.73
CA LYS A 385 21.07 5.82 -33.36
C LYS A 385 19.99 6.17 -32.34
N HIS A 386 19.26 7.26 -32.55
CA HIS A 386 18.06 7.58 -31.77
C HIS A 386 16.79 7.31 -32.59
N THR A 387 15.68 6.97 -31.93
CA THR A 387 14.38 6.70 -32.61
C THR A 387 13.33 7.78 -32.36
N LEU A 388 13.72 8.87 -31.67
CA LEU A 388 12.78 9.95 -31.33
C LEU A 388 12.32 10.63 -32.63
N GLN A 389 11.01 10.73 -32.80
CA GLN A 389 10.33 11.26 -33.99
C GLN A 389 9.45 12.45 -33.66
N GLU A 390 8.86 12.48 -32.47
CA GLU A 390 7.92 13.53 -32.06
C GLU A 390 8.34 14.11 -30.71
N LEU A 391 8.50 15.44 -30.66
CA LEU A 391 8.69 16.20 -29.43
C LEU A 391 7.51 17.15 -29.26
N GLU A 392 6.77 16.97 -28.17
CA GLU A 392 5.64 17.82 -27.79
C GLU A 392 5.97 18.56 -26.49
N THR A 393 6.00 19.89 -26.55
CA THR A 393 6.32 20.74 -25.40
C THR A 393 5.68 22.12 -25.52
N ALA A 394 5.37 22.77 -24.40
CA ALA A 394 4.84 24.13 -24.38
C ALA A 394 5.93 25.19 -24.59
N PHE A 395 7.13 24.95 -24.07
CA PHE A 395 8.26 25.89 -24.07
C PHE A 395 9.60 25.15 -23.97
N LEU A 396 10.60 25.64 -24.71
CA LEU A 396 12.01 25.31 -24.57
C LEU A 396 12.77 26.64 -24.51
N ASP A 397 13.78 26.74 -23.66
CA ASP A 397 14.68 27.89 -23.70
C ASP A 397 15.70 27.77 -24.85
N PRO A 398 16.48 28.83 -25.15
CA PRO A 398 17.42 28.81 -26.26
C PRO A 398 18.50 27.72 -26.19
N GLU A 399 18.99 27.36 -25.00
CA GLU A 399 20.03 26.34 -24.82
C GLU A 399 19.45 24.95 -25.04
N GLU A 400 18.25 24.68 -24.50
CA GLU A 400 17.51 23.44 -24.76
C GLU A 400 17.16 23.28 -26.25
N LEU A 401 16.75 24.37 -26.91
CA LEU A 401 16.44 24.36 -28.34
C LEU A 401 17.67 24.08 -29.19
N GLU A 402 18.84 24.60 -28.82
CA GLU A 402 20.10 24.31 -29.50
C GLU A 402 20.45 22.82 -29.43
N GLU A 403 20.33 22.20 -28.26
CA GLU A 403 20.56 20.76 -28.11
C GLU A 403 19.52 19.91 -28.87
N VAL A 404 18.26 20.33 -28.90
CA VAL A 404 17.24 19.69 -29.76
C VAL A 404 17.66 19.78 -31.22
N LEU A 405 18.08 20.94 -31.72
CA LEU A 405 18.54 21.09 -33.11
C LEU A 405 19.78 20.24 -33.43
N ASN A 406 20.66 20.02 -32.46
CA ASN A 406 21.76 19.07 -32.61
C ASN A 406 21.27 17.64 -32.80
N CYS A 407 20.15 17.25 -32.17
CA CYS A 407 19.49 15.97 -32.45
C CYS A 407 18.90 15.93 -33.87
N TYR A 408 18.29 17.03 -34.34
CA TYR A 408 17.64 17.13 -35.66
C TYR A 408 18.59 16.96 -36.84
N ASN A 409 19.84 17.41 -36.72
CA ASN A 409 20.81 17.33 -37.81
C ASN A 409 21.16 15.88 -38.21
N ASN A 410 20.68 14.89 -37.44
CA ASN A 410 20.91 13.47 -37.68
C ASN A 410 19.70 12.68 -38.22
N GLU A 411 18.43 13.13 -38.11
CA GLU A 411 17.23 12.51 -38.74
C GLU A 411 15.94 13.36 -38.53
N PHE A 412 14.86 13.09 -39.28
CA PHE A 412 13.58 13.85 -39.24
C PHE A 412 12.85 13.73 -37.89
N MET A 413 12.62 14.85 -37.20
CA MET A 413 11.71 14.97 -36.06
C MET A 413 10.60 16.00 -36.31
N GLU A 414 9.43 15.83 -35.69
CA GLU A 414 8.35 16.81 -35.64
C GLU A 414 8.31 17.49 -34.25
N LEU A 415 8.45 18.81 -34.24
CA LEU A 415 8.24 19.66 -33.06
C LEU A 415 6.79 20.15 -33.04
N ARG A 416 6.03 19.76 -32.01
CA ARG A 416 4.66 20.22 -31.79
C ARG A 416 4.56 21.08 -30.53
N ARG A 417 3.86 22.21 -30.64
CA ARG A 417 3.58 23.09 -29.51
C ARG A 417 2.30 22.65 -28.82
N GLN A 418 2.30 22.57 -27.49
CA GLN A 418 1.06 22.40 -26.73
C GLN A 418 0.28 23.73 -26.67
N ASP A 419 -0.95 23.72 -27.18
CA ASP A 419 -1.88 24.84 -27.04
C ASP A 419 -2.44 24.87 -25.60
N GLY A 420 -2.12 25.95 -24.88
CA GLY A 420 -2.40 26.08 -23.45
C GLY A 420 -3.89 26.05 -23.09
N SER A 421 -4.35 24.91 -22.57
CA SER A 421 -5.57 24.83 -21.76
C SER A 421 -5.36 23.87 -20.58
N TYR A 422 -4.51 24.29 -19.63
CA TYR A 422 -4.47 23.63 -18.33
C TYR A 422 -5.73 24.02 -17.54
N GLN A 423 -6.77 23.18 -17.59
CA GLN A 423 -7.71 23.07 -16.49
C GLN A 423 -7.05 22.19 -15.43
N SER A 424 -6.75 22.77 -14.28
CA SER A 424 -6.44 21.99 -13.08
C SER A 424 -7.67 21.16 -12.76
N SER A 425 -7.67 19.88 -13.12
CA SER A 425 -8.52 18.93 -12.43
C SER A 425 -7.88 18.73 -11.07
N ASP A 426 -8.37 19.48 -10.08
CA ASP A 426 -8.33 19.08 -8.68
C ASP A 426 -8.99 17.70 -8.58
N GLU A 427 -8.22 16.63 -8.80
CA GLU A 427 -8.55 15.36 -8.19
C GLU A 427 -8.14 15.50 -6.72
N SER A 428 -9.11 15.96 -5.93
CA SER A 428 -9.11 15.81 -4.49
C SER A 428 -8.69 14.39 -4.15
N ASP A 429 -7.54 14.28 -3.49
CA ASP A 429 -7.18 13.13 -2.68
C ASP A 429 -8.33 12.87 -1.70
N GLU A 430 -9.13 11.82 -1.95
CA GLU A 430 -9.98 11.20 -0.94
C GLU A 430 -9.40 9.83 -0.60
N ASP A 431 -8.66 9.85 0.52
CA ASP A 431 -8.39 8.83 1.56
C ASP A 431 -8.09 7.35 1.21
#